data_AF-A0A3B0SDY0-F1
#
_entry.id   AF-A0A3B0SDY0-F1
#
_cell.length_a   1.000
_cell.length_b   1.000
_cell.length_c   1.000
_cell.angle_alpha   90.00
_cell.angle_beta   90.00
_cell.angle_gamma   90.00
#
_symmetry.space_group_name_H-M   'P 1'
#
loop_
_entity.id
_entity.type
_entity.pdbx_description
1 polymer ?
#
loop_
_entity_poly.entity_id
_entity_poly.type
_entity_poly.pdbx_seq_one_letter_code
_entity_poly.pdbx_strand_id
1 'polypeptide(L)'
;MTSVNDPRPAKPKTLNRPLRKFVKRNGKKLMRWTSKFQSKQSLVPDTPFVDNSHFPFLAEFEDKWEAMRDETIEILKNSDEIPGFEEVSPDQYRIAKARQWKTFVLYGFGEQLPKNCSKAPVTTEILSRIPNVQTAWFSILAPGYH
;
A
#
# COMPACT_ATOMS: atom_id res chain seq x y z
N MET A 1 -18.56 -5.99 -43.79
CA MET A 1 -18.77 -6.32 -42.36
C MET A 1 -17.84 -7.49 -42.01
N THR A 2 -16.62 -7.20 -41.59
CA THR A 2 -15.63 -8.19 -41.17
C THR A 2 -15.35 -8.00 -39.68
N SER A 3 -15.56 -9.08 -38.93
CA SER A 3 -15.39 -9.18 -37.49
C SER A 3 -13.99 -8.74 -37.06
N VAL A 4 -13.94 -7.82 -36.10
CA VAL A 4 -12.73 -7.41 -35.39
C VAL A 4 -12.12 -8.64 -34.69
N ASN A 5 -10.86 -8.94 -34.98
CA ASN A 5 -10.06 -9.92 -34.24
C ASN A 5 -9.86 -9.43 -32.81
N ASP A 6 -10.47 -10.10 -31.85
CA ASP A 6 -10.27 -9.90 -30.41
C ASP A 6 -8.94 -10.57 -29.99
N PRO A 7 -7.93 -9.83 -29.52
CA PRO A 7 -6.61 -10.37 -29.20
C PRO A 7 -6.57 -11.13 -27.86
N ARG A 8 -7.72 -11.31 -27.18
CA ARG A 8 -7.75 -11.96 -25.87
C ARG A 8 -7.57 -13.49 -26.00
N PRO A 9 -6.69 -14.11 -25.19
CA PRO A 9 -6.48 -15.55 -25.23
C PRO A 9 -7.77 -16.29 -24.90
N ALA A 10 -8.05 -17.36 -25.65
CA ALA A 10 -9.25 -18.18 -25.48
C ALA A 10 -9.35 -18.72 -24.05
N LYS A 11 -10.54 -18.62 -23.45
CA LYS A 11 -10.79 -19.03 -22.05
C LYS A 11 -10.42 -20.51 -21.86
N PRO A 12 -9.49 -20.86 -20.94
CA PRO A 12 -9.06 -22.24 -20.77
C PRO A 12 -10.23 -23.18 -20.41
N LYS A 13 -10.37 -24.32 -21.10
CA LYS A 13 -11.45 -25.30 -20.89
C LYS A 13 -11.48 -25.87 -19.45
N THR A 14 -10.36 -25.80 -18.72
CA THR A 14 -10.23 -26.16 -17.30
C THR A 14 -11.06 -25.28 -16.36
N LEU A 15 -11.54 -24.12 -16.82
CA LEU A 15 -12.40 -23.24 -16.04
C LEU A 15 -13.83 -23.79 -15.82
N ASN A 16 -14.28 -24.73 -16.65
CA ASN A 16 -15.67 -25.23 -16.65
C ASN A 16 -15.89 -26.49 -15.80
N ARG A 17 -14.86 -26.98 -15.09
CA ARG A 17 -14.98 -28.19 -14.26
C ARG A 17 -15.98 -27.99 -13.11
N PRO A 18 -16.97 -28.89 -12.91
CA PRO A 18 -17.99 -28.74 -11.86
C PRO A 18 -17.38 -28.76 -10.47
N LEU A 19 -16.34 -29.57 -10.25
CA LEU A 19 -15.55 -29.60 -9.01
C LEU A 19 -14.94 -28.24 -8.67
N ARG A 20 -14.42 -27.51 -9.66
CA ARG A 20 -13.87 -26.16 -9.46
C ARG A 20 -14.95 -25.16 -9.09
N LYS A 21 -16.13 -25.22 -9.73
CA LYS A 21 -17.28 -24.37 -9.37
C LYS A 21 -17.74 -24.65 -7.94
N PHE A 22 -17.80 -25.92 -7.54
CA PHE A 22 -18.15 -26.34 -6.18
C PHE A 22 -17.11 -25.89 -5.14
N VAL A 23 -15.82 -26.14 -5.38
CA VAL A 23 -14.71 -25.71 -4.51
C VAL A 23 -14.69 -24.18 -4.38
N LYS A 24 -14.86 -23.44 -5.49
CA LYS A 24 -14.96 -21.97 -5.43
C LYS A 24 -16.17 -21.50 -4.63
N ARG A 25 -17.33 -22.15 -4.80
CA ARG A 25 -18.56 -21.73 -4.10
C ARG A 25 -18.48 -22.01 -2.60
N ASN A 26 -18.02 -23.19 -2.20
CA ASN A 26 -17.87 -23.55 -0.78
C ASN A 26 -16.67 -22.85 -0.14
N GLY A 27 -15.54 -22.78 -0.83
CA GLY A 27 -14.37 -22.02 -0.37
C GLY A 27 -14.68 -20.55 -0.17
N LYS A 28 -15.47 -19.91 -1.04
CA LYS A 28 -15.92 -18.52 -0.85
C LYS A 28 -16.79 -18.36 0.38
N LYS A 29 -17.65 -19.33 0.72
CA LYS A 29 -18.45 -19.30 1.94
C LYS A 29 -17.58 -19.45 3.18
N LEU A 30 -16.64 -20.40 3.18
CA LEU A 30 -15.68 -20.60 4.26
C LEU A 30 -14.84 -19.34 4.49
N MET A 31 -14.27 -18.75 3.42
CA MET A 31 -13.49 -17.52 3.49
C MET A 31 -14.29 -16.32 4.03
N ARG A 32 -15.57 -16.20 3.67
CA ARG A 32 -16.44 -15.15 4.22
C ARG A 32 -16.73 -15.38 5.69
N TRP A 33 -16.88 -16.63 6.11
CA TRP A 33 -17.07 -16.96 7.52
C TRP A 33 -15.81 -16.69 8.34
N THR A 34 -14.63 -17.13 7.87
CA THR A 34 -13.36 -16.86 8.55
C THR A 34 -13.07 -15.36 8.62
N SER A 35 -13.32 -14.62 7.54
CA SER A 35 -13.20 -13.15 7.53
C SER A 35 -14.15 -12.50 8.54
N LYS A 36 -15.41 -12.93 8.63
CA LYS A 36 -16.34 -12.44 9.67
C LYS A 36 -15.89 -12.78 11.08
N PHE A 37 -15.33 -13.98 11.28
CA PHE A 37 -14.81 -14.38 12.58
C PHE A 37 -13.61 -13.51 12.97
N GLN A 38 -12.64 -13.34 12.07
CA GLN A 38 -11.47 -12.49 12.29
C GLN A 38 -11.86 -11.03 12.55
N SER A 39 -12.77 -10.48 11.76
CA SER A 39 -13.32 -9.13 11.93
C SER A 39 -13.92 -8.92 13.32
N LYS A 40 -14.73 -9.87 13.82
CA LYS A 40 -15.30 -9.84 15.17
C LYS A 40 -14.26 -9.91 16.30
N GLN A 41 -13.04 -10.33 16.03
CA GLN A 41 -11.95 -10.38 17.01
C GLN A 41 -10.99 -9.19 16.87
N SER A 42 -11.23 -8.30 15.90
CA SER A 42 -10.41 -7.12 15.70
C SER A 42 -10.59 -6.12 16.85
N LEU A 43 -9.48 -5.53 17.30
CA LEU A 43 -9.48 -4.42 18.26
C LEU A 43 -9.91 -3.09 17.63
N VAL A 44 -9.94 -3.04 16.30
CA VAL A 44 -10.24 -1.86 15.48
C VAL A 44 -11.34 -2.20 14.47
N PRO A 45 -12.30 -1.31 14.18
CA PRO A 45 -13.32 -1.52 13.16
C PRO A 45 -12.75 -1.88 11.78
N ASP A 46 -13.46 -2.73 11.04
CA ASP A 46 -13.16 -3.07 9.64
C ASP A 46 -14.03 -2.28 8.65
N THR A 47 -14.47 -1.08 9.07
CA THR A 47 -15.27 -0.16 8.26
C THR A 47 -14.41 0.65 7.29
N PRO A 48 -14.97 1.18 6.19
CA PRO A 48 -14.21 1.98 5.22
C PRO A 48 -13.57 3.24 5.80
N PHE A 49 -14.17 3.79 6.86
CA PHE A 49 -13.65 4.90 7.63
C PHE A 49 -13.51 4.42 9.08
N VAL A 50 -12.32 4.58 9.64
CA VAL A 50 -12.02 4.23 11.03
C VAL A 50 -11.74 5.52 11.79
N ASP A 51 -12.27 5.63 13.01
CA ASP A 51 -12.10 6.82 13.84
C ASP A 51 -10.67 6.94 14.38
N ASN A 52 -10.14 8.17 14.44
CA ASN A 52 -8.77 8.45 14.91
C ASN A 52 -8.56 8.06 16.38
N SER A 53 -9.62 7.94 17.20
CA SER A 53 -9.54 7.46 18.59
C SER A 53 -8.94 6.06 18.73
N HIS A 54 -8.98 5.24 17.67
CA HIS A 54 -8.32 3.93 17.62
C HIS A 54 -6.79 4.04 17.43
N PHE A 55 -6.29 5.19 17.00
CA PHE A 55 -4.90 5.43 16.64
C PHE A 55 -4.37 6.69 17.34
N PRO A 56 -4.22 6.68 18.68
CA PRO A 56 -3.85 7.87 19.45
C PRO A 56 -2.51 8.48 19.04
N PHE A 57 -1.61 7.69 18.43
CA PHE A 57 -0.33 8.18 17.89
C PHE A 57 -0.49 9.14 16.70
N LEU A 58 -1.66 9.21 16.05
CA LEU A 58 -1.90 10.13 14.93
C LEU A 58 -1.94 11.59 15.37
N ALA A 59 -2.25 11.89 16.63
CA ALA A 59 -2.29 13.26 17.13
C ALA A 59 -0.95 14.00 16.91
N GLU A 60 0.18 13.29 17.05
CA GLU A 60 1.50 13.88 16.79
C GLU A 60 1.76 14.10 15.29
N PHE A 61 1.22 13.24 14.41
CA PHE A 61 1.28 13.47 12.96
C PHE A 61 0.49 14.70 12.55
N GLU A 62 -0.69 14.90 13.14
CA GLU A 62 -1.53 16.07 12.91
C GLU A 62 -0.88 17.35 13.43
N ASP A 63 -0.21 17.31 14.58
CA ASP A 63 0.50 18.47 15.14
C ASP A 63 1.74 18.84 14.32
N LYS A 64 2.51 17.84 13.85
CA LYS A 64 3.79 18.05 13.16
C LYS A 64 3.72 17.95 11.64
N TRP A 65 2.52 18.00 11.06
CA TRP A 65 2.33 17.80 9.61
C TRP A 65 3.15 18.78 8.75
N GLU A 66 3.30 20.02 9.18
CA GLU A 66 4.10 21.03 8.45
C GLU A 66 5.58 20.69 8.43
N ALA A 67 6.12 20.21 9.55
CA ALA A 67 7.51 19.78 9.61
C ALA A 67 7.77 18.57 8.68
N MET A 68 6.87 17.58 8.68
CA MET A 68 6.97 16.42 7.76
C MET A 68 6.81 16.83 6.29
N ARG A 69 5.93 17.79 6.01
CA ARG A 69 5.78 18.40 4.67
C ARG A 69 7.08 19.06 4.24
N ASP A 70 7.70 19.85 5.11
CA ASP A 70 8.91 20.59 4.79
C ASP A 70 10.10 19.63 4.57
N GLU A 71 10.23 18.56 5.37
CA GLU A 71 11.18 17.46 5.11
C GLU A 71 10.95 16.82 3.73
N THR A 72 9.69 16.59 3.37
CA THR A 72 9.32 16.04 2.06
C THR A 72 9.70 16.99 0.93
N ILE A 73 9.49 18.30 1.10
CA ILE A 73 9.87 19.32 0.11
C ILE A 73 11.39 19.30 -0.12
N GLU A 74 12.19 19.19 0.94
CA GLU A 74 13.65 19.06 0.82
C GLU A 74 14.07 17.76 0.11
N ILE A 75 13.43 16.63 0.45
CA ILE A 75 13.65 15.34 -0.23
C ILE A 75 13.34 15.44 -1.73
N LEU A 76 12.27 16.14 -2.11
CA LEU A 76 11.83 16.30 -3.49
C LEU A 76 12.81 17.11 -4.36
N LYS A 77 13.69 17.93 -3.76
CA LYS A 77 14.76 18.61 -4.53
C LYS A 77 15.67 17.63 -5.26
N ASN A 78 15.82 16.41 -4.73
CA ASN A 78 16.58 15.32 -5.35
C ASN A 78 15.67 14.18 -5.79
N SER A 79 14.46 14.49 -6.31
CA SER A 79 13.44 13.47 -6.60
C SER A 79 13.88 12.39 -7.61
N ASP A 80 14.89 12.66 -8.44
CA ASP A 80 15.42 11.71 -9.42
C ASP A 80 16.16 10.53 -8.78
N GLU A 81 16.68 10.71 -7.56
CA GLU A 81 17.32 9.65 -6.77
C GLU A 81 16.30 8.72 -6.09
N ILE A 82 15.02 9.08 -6.08
CA ILE A 82 13.97 8.30 -5.42
C ILE A 82 13.52 7.21 -6.40
N PRO A 83 13.62 5.92 -6.00
CA PRO A 83 13.19 4.82 -6.85
C PRO A 83 11.68 4.89 -7.10
N GLY A 84 11.28 4.49 -8.31
CA GLY A 84 9.88 4.19 -8.63
C GLY A 84 9.37 3.04 -7.78
N PHE A 85 8.07 2.99 -7.51
CA PHE A 85 7.48 1.93 -6.69
C PHE A 85 7.70 0.54 -7.31
N GLU A 86 7.73 0.45 -8.64
CA GLU A 86 8.06 -0.75 -9.41
C GLU A 86 9.49 -1.29 -9.16
N GLU A 87 10.42 -0.41 -8.77
CA GLU A 87 11.80 -0.76 -8.44
C GLU A 87 11.92 -1.27 -6.99
N VAL A 88 10.99 -0.87 -6.11
CA VAL A 88 10.93 -1.30 -4.70
C VAL A 88 10.09 -2.58 -4.54
N SER A 89 9.02 -2.74 -5.32
CA SER A 89 8.13 -3.91 -5.28
C SER A 89 7.77 -4.41 -6.68
N PRO A 90 8.52 -5.39 -7.23
CA PRO A 90 8.30 -5.90 -8.59
C PRO A 90 6.90 -6.48 -8.83
N ASP A 91 6.26 -7.01 -7.79
CA ASP A 91 4.92 -7.62 -7.87
C ASP A 91 3.81 -6.60 -8.18
N GLN A 92 4.09 -5.29 -8.04
CA GLN A 92 3.15 -4.19 -8.23
C GLN A 92 3.23 -3.54 -9.63
N TYR A 93 3.99 -4.13 -10.57
CA TYR A 93 4.21 -3.59 -11.94
C TYR A 93 2.91 -3.32 -12.73
N ARG A 94 1.81 -3.98 -12.38
CA ARG A 94 0.50 -3.78 -13.05
C ARG A 94 -0.17 -2.45 -12.68
N ILE A 95 0.23 -1.85 -11.55
CA ILE A 95 -0.38 -0.63 -11.01
C ILE A 95 0.56 0.55 -11.24
N ALA A 96 1.87 0.39 -10.97
CA ALA A 96 2.88 1.42 -11.20
C ALA A 96 3.25 1.55 -12.68
N LYS A 97 2.74 2.60 -13.36
CA LYS A 97 3.17 2.96 -14.72
C LYS A 97 4.25 4.04 -14.66
N ALA A 98 5.44 3.70 -15.17
CA ALA A 98 6.44 4.65 -15.66
C ALA A 98 6.96 5.71 -14.65
N ARG A 99 7.43 5.29 -13.46
CA ARG A 99 8.10 6.17 -12.46
C ARG A 99 7.31 7.39 -11.98
N GLN A 100 6.01 7.44 -12.29
CA GLN A 100 5.10 8.52 -11.87
C GLN A 100 4.62 8.33 -10.42
N TRP A 101 4.83 7.14 -9.85
CA TRP A 101 4.65 6.84 -8.45
C TRP A 101 6.01 6.51 -7.83
N LYS A 102 6.51 7.42 -7.00
CA LYS A 102 7.78 7.28 -6.28
C LYS A 102 7.51 7.02 -4.80
N THR A 103 8.33 6.16 -4.18
CA THR A 103 8.23 5.85 -2.75
C THR A 103 9.55 6.09 -2.04
N PHE A 104 9.56 7.04 -1.11
CA PHE A 104 10.71 7.32 -0.27
C PHE A 104 10.57 6.57 1.06
N VAL A 105 11.18 5.37 1.13
CA VAL A 105 11.02 4.45 2.26
C VAL A 105 11.86 4.86 3.46
N LEU A 106 11.23 4.97 4.64
CA LEU A 106 11.87 5.25 5.92
C LEU A 106 12.01 3.96 6.76
N TYR A 107 10.99 3.10 6.71
CA TYR A 107 10.97 1.80 7.40
C TYR A 107 10.62 0.68 6.43
N GLY A 108 11.33 -0.45 6.53
CA GLY A 108 11.04 -1.68 5.81
C GLY A 108 11.16 -2.88 6.74
N PHE A 109 10.08 -3.67 6.86
CA PHE A 109 10.01 -4.85 7.73
C PHE A 109 10.42 -4.61 9.18
N GLY A 110 10.07 -3.45 9.73
CA GLY A 110 10.42 -3.06 11.10
C GLY A 110 11.76 -2.35 11.25
N GLU A 111 12.61 -2.38 10.22
CA GLU A 111 13.93 -1.78 10.25
C GLU A 111 13.94 -0.39 9.62
N GLN A 112 14.68 0.53 10.23
CA GLN A 112 14.92 1.86 9.67
C GLN A 112 15.86 1.77 8.47
N LEU A 113 15.67 2.63 7.47
CA LEU A 113 16.63 2.88 6.41
C LEU A 113 17.43 4.14 6.78
N PRO A 114 18.63 4.01 7.41
CA PRO A 114 19.27 5.15 8.09
C PRO A 114 19.57 6.34 7.18
N LYS A 115 19.92 6.08 5.92
CA LYS A 115 20.18 7.11 4.91
C LYS A 115 18.94 7.96 4.59
N ASN A 116 17.75 7.36 4.64
CA ASN A 116 16.51 8.06 4.35
C ASN A 116 15.97 8.72 5.62
N CYS A 117 16.09 8.04 6.76
CA CYS A 117 15.73 8.58 8.08
C CYS A 117 16.51 9.86 8.41
N SER A 118 17.80 9.95 8.06
CA SER A 118 18.58 11.17 8.26
C SER A 118 18.11 12.37 7.43
N LYS A 119 17.36 12.13 6.34
CA LYS A 119 16.75 13.17 5.50
C LYS A 119 15.35 13.59 5.99
N ALA A 120 14.76 12.86 6.93
CA ALA A 120 13.47 13.16 7.55
C ALA A 120 13.51 12.88 9.07
N PRO A 121 14.32 13.63 9.83
CA PRO A 121 14.54 13.40 11.27
C PRO A 121 13.27 13.51 12.13
N VAL A 122 12.42 14.50 11.89
CA VAL A 122 11.15 14.69 12.61
C VAL A 122 10.20 13.54 12.31
N THR A 123 10.02 13.20 11.02
CA THR A 123 9.17 12.06 10.65
C THR A 123 9.68 10.75 11.24
N THR A 124 10.99 10.53 11.22
CA THR A 124 11.63 9.35 11.81
C THR A 124 11.40 9.29 13.33
N GLU A 125 11.53 10.41 14.02
CA GLU A 125 11.30 10.49 15.46
C GLU A 125 9.85 10.09 15.82
N ILE A 126 8.86 10.62 15.09
CA ILE A 126 7.45 10.28 15.32
C ILE A 126 7.21 8.79 15.05
N LEU A 127 7.71 8.27 13.92
CA LEU A 127 7.58 6.86 13.55
C LEU A 127 8.20 5.93 14.60
N SER A 128 9.32 6.32 15.21
CA SER A 128 10.01 5.51 16.24
C SER A 128 9.17 5.23 17.49
N ARG A 129 8.16 6.07 17.76
CA ARG A 129 7.27 5.94 18.93
C ARG A 129 6.05 5.07 18.65
N ILE A 130 5.83 4.67 17.40
CA ILE A 130 4.72 3.82 17.01
C ILE A 130 5.09 2.35 17.28
N PRO A 131 4.28 1.62 18.06
CA PRO A 131 4.56 0.21 18.32
C PRO A 131 4.45 -0.61 17.03
N ASN A 132 5.45 -1.46 16.79
CA ASN A 132 5.46 -2.47 15.71
C ASN A 132 5.30 -1.91 14.29
N VAL A 133 5.74 -0.68 14.02
CA VAL A 133 5.76 -0.13 12.65
C VAL A 133 6.51 -1.08 11.73
N GLN A 134 5.84 -1.57 10.68
CA GLN A 134 6.47 -2.51 9.73
C GLN A 134 7.05 -1.76 8.54
N THR A 135 6.27 -0.85 7.97
CA THR A 135 6.67 -0.10 6.78
C THR A 135 6.13 1.31 6.85
N ALA A 136 6.97 2.27 6.50
CA ALA A 136 6.60 3.68 6.41
C ALA A 136 7.38 4.34 5.27
N TRP A 137 6.70 5.17 4.48
CA TRP A 137 7.29 5.87 3.35
C TRP A 137 6.50 7.14 3.02
N PHE A 138 7.15 8.09 2.34
CA PHE A 138 6.42 9.13 1.61
C PHE A 138 6.01 8.61 0.24
N SER A 139 4.71 8.72 -0.07
CA SER A 139 4.14 8.32 -1.35
C SER A 139 3.98 9.56 -2.23
N ILE A 140 4.73 9.63 -3.31
CA ILE A 140 4.82 10.80 -4.18
C ILE A 140 4.21 10.45 -5.54
N LEU A 141 3.11 11.13 -5.90
CA LEU A 141 2.40 10.93 -7.16
C LEU A 141 2.64 12.14 -8.07
N ALA A 142 3.09 11.89 -9.29
CA ALA A 142 3.21 12.91 -10.32
C ALA A 142 1.82 13.29 -10.88
N PRO A 143 1.66 14.50 -11.46
CA PRO A 143 0.42 14.91 -12.10
C PRO A 143 -0.01 13.92 -13.20
N GLY A 144 -1.31 13.59 -13.26
CA GLY A 144 -1.86 12.70 -14.29
C GLY A 144 -1.83 11.21 -13.97
N TYR A 145 -1.51 10.83 -12.73
CA TYR A 145 -1.57 9.43 -12.27
C TYR A 145 -2.97 9.07 -11.74
N HIS A 146 -3.50 7.88 -12.07
CA HIS A 146 -4.84 7.38 -11.67
C HIS A 146 -4.86 5.85 -11.48
#